data_AF-A0A2D7D5I0-F1
#
_entry.id   AF-A0A2D7D5I0-F1
#
_cell.length_a   1.000
_cell.length_b   1.000
_cell.length_c   1.000
_cell.angle_alpha   90.00
_cell.angle_beta   90.00
_cell.angle_gamma   90.00
#
_symmetry.space_group_name_H-M   'P 1'
#
loop_
_entity.id
_entity.type
_entity.pdbx_description
1 polymer ?
#
loop_
_entity_poly.entity_id
_entity_poly.type
_entity_poly.pdbx_seq_one_letter_code
_entity_poly.pdbx_strand_id
1 'polypeptide(L)'
;MDEDQSRAMGVQPLDGIMVERGWSNHDVVAAVPPGFITHKQVQKARKGRWLTANMQRKIERAVNACAAPDSFALEELFSYRGSRKL
;
A
#
# COMPACT_ATOMS: atom_id res chain seq x y z
N MET A 1 -3.52 25.26 -9.46
CA MET A 1 -2.32 24.72 -10.10
C MET A 1 -2.02 23.40 -9.43
N ASP A 2 -2.51 22.33 -10.05
CA ASP A 2 -2.63 20.97 -9.53
C ASP A 2 -1.30 20.23 -9.39
N GLU A 3 -0.55 20.48 -8.31
CA GLU A 3 0.62 19.65 -7.94
C GLU A 3 0.22 18.19 -7.61
N ASP A 4 -1.07 17.93 -7.37
CA ASP A 4 -1.62 16.62 -7.03
C ASP A 4 -1.68 15.62 -8.21
N GLN A 5 -1.71 16.11 -9.46
CA GLN A 5 -1.71 15.23 -10.64
C GLN A 5 -0.32 14.70 -10.96
N SER A 6 0.74 15.46 -10.65
CA SER A 6 2.15 15.11 -10.92
C SER A 6 2.70 13.98 -10.03
N ARG A 7 1.89 13.40 -9.14
CA ARG A 7 2.29 12.35 -8.17
C ARG A 7 1.43 11.09 -8.22
N ALA A 8 0.64 10.93 -9.28
CA ALA A 8 -0.09 9.70 -9.54
C ALA A 8 0.81 8.72 -10.30
N MET A 9 1.07 7.56 -9.71
CA MET A 9 1.91 6.49 -10.26
C MET A 9 1.07 5.39 -10.96
N GLY A 10 -0.18 5.69 -11.30
CA GLY A 10 -1.17 4.72 -11.79
C GLY A 10 -1.69 3.79 -10.68
N VAL A 11 -2.71 2.98 -10.98
CA VAL A 11 -3.19 1.96 -10.04
C VAL A 11 -2.04 0.99 -9.75
N GLN A 12 -1.83 0.66 -8.48
CA GLN A 12 -0.72 -0.21 -8.08
C GLN A 12 -1.13 -1.68 -8.15
N PRO A 13 -0.19 -2.60 -8.39
CA PRO A 13 -0.44 -4.05 -8.33
C PRO A 13 -1.15 -4.50 -7.04
N LEU A 14 -0.88 -3.83 -5.91
CA LEU A 14 -1.59 -4.01 -4.64
C LEU A 14 -3.12 -3.99 -4.78
N ASP A 15 -3.67 -3.12 -5.63
CA ASP A 15 -5.13 -3.05 -5.81
C ASP A 15 -5.69 -4.33 -6.41
N GLY A 16 -5.01 -4.87 -7.43
CA GLY A 16 -5.38 -6.15 -8.06
C GLY A 16 -5.32 -7.30 -7.07
N ILE A 17 -4.23 -7.39 -6.30
CA ILE A 17 -4.05 -8.44 -5.27
C ILE A 17 -5.16 -8.36 -4.22
N MET A 18 -5.49 -7.16 -3.74
CA MET A 18 -6.55 -6.98 -2.75
C MET A 18 -7.93 -7.33 -3.31
N VAL A 19 -8.22 -6.97 -4.57
CA VAL A 19 -9.49 -7.33 -5.22
C VAL A 19 -9.60 -8.83 -5.44
N GLU A 20 -8.54 -9.48 -5.93
CA GLU A 20 -8.49 -10.93 -6.16
C GLU A 20 -8.70 -11.72 -4.87
N ARG A 21 -8.09 -11.28 -3.77
CA ARG A 21 -8.24 -11.92 -2.45
C ARG A 21 -9.50 -11.49 -1.69
N GLY A 22 -10.31 -10.59 -2.26
CA GLY A 22 -11.53 -10.07 -1.61
C GLY A 22 -11.26 -9.21 -0.37
N TRP A 23 -10.06 -8.65 -0.23
CA TRP A 23 -9.65 -7.87 0.93
C TRP A 23 -10.13 -6.43 0.85
N SER A 24 -10.79 -5.99 1.92
CA SER A 24 -11.09 -4.59 2.16
C SER A 24 -9.87 -3.86 2.75
N ASN A 25 -9.90 -2.53 2.71
CA ASN A 25 -8.89 -1.74 3.42
C ASN A 25 -8.95 -1.95 4.94
N HIS A 26 -10.10 -2.38 5.46
CA HIS A 26 -10.24 -2.67 6.89
C HIS A 26 -9.47 -3.93 7.27
N ASP A 27 -9.53 -4.98 6.46
CA ASP A 27 -8.86 -6.25 6.73
C ASP A 27 -7.34 -6.07 6.87
N VAL A 28 -6.74 -5.31 5.95
CA VAL A 28 -5.31 -4.99 5.99
C VAL A 28 -4.93 -4.15 7.22
N VAL A 29 -5.80 -3.23 7.65
CA VAL A 29 -5.56 -2.41 8.85
C VAL A 29 -5.75 -3.22 10.13
N ALA A 30 -6.71 -4.14 10.16
CA ALA A 30 -7.01 -5.00 11.30
C ALA A 30 -5.93 -6.09 11.51
N ALA A 31 -5.18 -6.45 10.47
CA ALA A 31 -4.10 -7.42 10.55
C ALA A 31 -2.85 -6.94 11.32
N VAL A 32 -2.77 -5.65 11.68
CA VAL A 32 -1.62 -5.03 12.36
C VAL A 32 -2.05 -4.27 13.61
N PRO A 33 -1.13 -3.96 14.54
CA PRO A 33 -1.46 -3.20 15.74
C PRO A 33 -2.16 -1.86 15.42
N PRO A 34 -3.15 -1.44 16.24
CA PRO A 34 -3.84 -0.18 16.05
C PRO A 34 -2.88 1.01 15.92
N GLY A 35 -3.12 1.87 14.93
CA GLY A 35 -2.29 3.04 14.66
C GLY A 35 -1.03 2.78 13.82
N PHE A 36 -0.74 1.54 13.44
CA PHE A 36 0.41 1.23 12.57
C PHE A 36 0.26 1.86 11.17
N ILE A 37 -0.93 1.68 10.59
CA ILE A 37 -1.40 2.28 9.34
C ILE A 37 -2.89 2.65 9.47
N THR A 38 -3.40 3.46 8.52
CA THR A 38 -4.81 3.88 8.46
C THR A 38 -5.48 3.44 7.16
N HIS A 39 -6.81 3.33 7.15
CA HIS A 39 -7.58 3.01 5.93
C HIS A 39 -7.29 3.96 4.78
N LYS A 40 -7.07 5.25 5.08
CA LYS A 40 -6.70 6.26 4.08
C LYS A 40 -5.33 5.99 3.46
N GLN A 41 -4.37 5.50 4.25
CA GLN A 41 -3.03 5.14 3.74
C GLN A 41 -3.10 3.92 2.81
N VAL A 42 -3.90 2.91 3.15
CA VAL A 42 -4.14 1.75 2.27
C VAL A 42 -4.83 2.19 0.98
N GLN A 43 -5.87 3.02 1.08
CA GLN A 43 -6.57 3.55 -0.10
C GLN A 43 -5.64 4.38 -1.00
N LYS A 44 -4.73 5.15 -0.40
CA LYS A 44 -3.72 5.94 -1.11
C LYS A 44 -2.74 5.04 -1.86
N ALA A 45 -2.34 3.92 -1.24
CA ALA A 45 -1.45 2.92 -1.83
C ALA A 45 -2.07 2.24 -3.05
N ARG A 46 -3.31 1.77 -2.93
CA ARG A 46 -4.06 1.11 -4.02
C ARG A 46 -4.19 2.00 -5.25
N LYS A 47 -4.59 3.26 -5.05
CA LYS A 47 -4.73 4.27 -6.12
C LYS A 47 -3.39 4.76 -6.69
N GLY A 48 -2.26 4.30 -6.14
CA GLY A 48 -0.90 4.69 -6.50
C GLY A 48 -0.60 6.17 -6.42
N ARG A 49 -1.15 6.84 -5.42
CA ARG A 49 -0.65 8.16 -5.06
C ARG A 49 0.73 8.00 -4.45
N TRP A 50 1.64 8.94 -4.70
CA TRP A 50 3.00 8.87 -4.19
C TRP A 50 3.07 8.65 -2.68
N LEU A 51 3.88 7.65 -2.29
CA LEU A 51 4.22 7.26 -0.94
C LEU A 51 5.74 7.31 -0.76
N THR A 52 6.18 7.57 0.47
CA THR A 52 7.59 7.44 0.85
C THR A 52 7.97 5.96 0.96
N ALA A 53 9.27 5.63 0.83
CA ALA A 53 9.77 4.26 1.04
C ALA A 53 9.32 3.66 2.38
N ASN A 54 9.34 4.48 3.45
CA ASN A 54 8.90 4.07 4.77
C ASN A 54 7.42 3.68 4.80
N MET A 55 6.57 4.43 4.09
CA MET A 55 5.14 4.14 4.02
C MET A 55 4.86 2.88 3.19
N GLN A 56 5.55 2.69 2.05
CA GLN A 56 5.41 1.47 1.25
C GLN A 56 5.79 0.22 2.06
N ARG A 57 6.89 0.27 2.84
CA ARG A 57 7.27 -0.83 3.75
C ARG A 57 6.24 -1.10 4.85
N LYS A 58 5.59 -0.06 5.38
CA LYS A 58 4.50 -0.26 6.36
C LYS A 58 3.31 -0.98 5.71
N ILE A 59 2.95 -0.60 4.49
CA ILE A 59 1.86 -1.26 3.76
C ILE A 59 2.22 -2.71 3.43
N GLU A 60 3.44 -2.98 2.95
CA GLU A 60 3.94 -4.34 2.73
C GLU A 60 3.81 -5.20 3.98
N ARG A 61 4.26 -4.71 5.14
CA ARG A 61 4.14 -5.45 6.41
C ARG A 61 2.69 -5.72 6.80
N ALA A 62 1.79 -4.77 6.56
CA ALA A 62 0.38 -4.95 6.87
C ALA A 62 -0.33 -5.92 5.93
N VAL A 63 0.00 -5.86 4.63
CA VAL A 63 -0.49 -6.80 3.63
C VAL A 63 0.01 -8.20 3.93
N ASN A 64 1.29 -8.37 4.26
CA ASN A 64 1.85 -9.69 4.60
C ASN A 64 1.28 -10.25 5.90
N ALA A 65 0.96 -9.39 6.88
CA ALA A 65 0.23 -9.84 8.08
C ALA A 65 -1.18 -10.35 7.73
N CYS A 66 -1.86 -9.72 6.77
CA CYS A 66 -3.17 -10.14 6.27
C CYS A 66 -3.09 -11.38 5.35
N ALA A 67 -1.95 -11.58 4.69
CA ALA A 67 -1.72 -12.64 3.71
C ALA A 67 -1.29 -13.97 4.30
N ALA A 68 -0.86 -14.00 5.56
CA ALA A 68 -0.27 -15.16 6.19
C ALA A 68 -1.12 -16.44 5.97
N PRO A 69 -0.50 -17.57 5.60
CA PRO A 69 0.95 -17.85 5.58
C PRO A 69 1.71 -17.35 4.34
N ASP A 70 1.04 -16.76 3.36
CA ASP A 70 1.70 -16.20 2.18
C ASP A 70 2.41 -14.87 2.49
N SER A 71 3.29 -14.46 1.58
CA SER A 71 3.95 -13.15 1.66
C SER A 71 4.19 -12.57 0.27
N PHE A 72 4.08 -11.26 0.16
CA PHE A 72 4.40 -10.48 -1.03
C PHE A 72 5.64 -9.63 -0.80
N ALA A 73 6.49 -9.53 -1.81
CA ALA A 73 7.57 -8.57 -1.86
C ALA A 73 7.05 -7.17 -2.24
N LEU A 74 7.76 -6.13 -1.81
CA LEU A 74 7.43 -4.74 -2.15
C LEU A 74 7.21 -4.48 -3.65
N GLU A 75 7.97 -5.17 -4.51
CA GLU A 75 7.93 -5.06 -5.97
C GLU A 75 6.67 -5.68 -6.58
N GLU A 76 6.06 -6.65 -5.89
CA GLU A 76 4.77 -7.23 -6.26
C GLU A 76 3.60 -6.32 -5.84
N LEU A 77 3.82 -5.45 -4.87
CA LEU A 77 2.78 -4.54 -4.35
C LEU A 77 2.81 -3.15 -5.03
N PHE A 78 3.99 -2.69 -5.48
CA PHE A 78 4.19 -1.35 -6.01
C PHE A 78 4.99 -1.34 -7.31
N SER A 79 4.52 -0.57 -8.30
CA SER A 79 5.22 -0.34 -9.57
C SER A 79 6.34 0.70 -9.48
N TYR A 80 6.52 1.32 -8.30
CA TYR A 80 7.54 2.33 -8.05
C TYR A 80 8.10 2.21 -6.64
N ARG A 81 9.32 2.73 -6.45
CA ARG A 81 9.94 2.90 -5.14
C ARG A 81 9.80 4.35 -4.70
N GLY A 82 9.23 4.58 -3.52
CA GLY A 82 9.18 5.90 -2.92
C GLY A 82 10.59 6.42 -2.66
N SER A 83 10.97 7.56 -3.22
CA SER A 83 12.27 8.16 -2.89
C SER A 83 12.30 8.56 -1.42
N ARG A 84 13.35 8.17 -0.71
CA ARG A 84 13.68 8.71 0.60
C ARG A 84 14.18 10.13 0.35
N LYS A 85 13.32 11.15 0.47
CA LYS A 85 13.87 12.47 0.78
C LYS A 85 14.58 12.29 2.13
N LEU A 86 15.91 12.43 2.09
CA LEU A 86 16.74 12.60 3.29
C LEU A 86 16.16 13.75 4.12
#